data_AF-A0A2E7P1J2-F1
#
_entry.id   AF-A0A2E7P1J2-F1
#
_cell.length_a   1.000
_cell.length_b   1.000
_cell.length_c   1.000
_cell.angle_alpha   90.00
_cell.angle_beta   90.00
_cell.angle_gamma   90.00
#
_symmetry.space_group_name_H-M   'P 1'
#
loop_
_entity.id
_entity.type
_entity.pdbx_description
1 polymer ?
#
loop_
_entity_poly.entity_id
_entity_poly.type
_entity_poly.pdbx_seq_one_letter_code
_entity_poly.pdbx_strand_id
1 'polypeptide(L)'
;VKAANRYQLIRNDSLDKQKIINIGRGQLQYINSNRLIRYGQVNATVQKTGFINESGHNMVLRLLVHDRRPVIVTMLGSGTADGSRLDGVRIAKWLNCSLN
;
A
#
# COMPACT_ATOMS: atom_id res chain seq x y z
N VAL A 1 -1.46 -11.45 -1.12
CA VAL A 1 -0.75 -10.74 -0.02
C VAL A 1 0.01 -11.67 0.92
N LYS A 2 -0.63 -12.65 1.58
CA LYS A 2 0.06 -13.55 2.55
C LYS A 2 1.30 -14.24 1.97
N ALA A 3 1.19 -14.83 0.78
CA ALA A 3 2.32 -15.50 0.12
C ALA A 3 3.46 -14.53 -0.24
N ALA A 4 3.13 -13.37 -0.82
CA ALA A 4 4.08 -12.32 -1.16
C ALA A 4 4.85 -11.81 0.07
N ASN A 5 4.18 -11.69 1.22
CA ASN A 5 4.78 -11.27 2.48
C ASN A 5 5.88 -12.21 2.99
N ARG A 6 5.99 -13.45 2.47
CA ARG A 6 7.06 -14.38 2.88
C ARG A 6 8.43 -13.99 2.31
N TYR A 7 8.47 -13.19 1.25
CA TYR A 7 9.71 -12.81 0.56
C TYR A 7 10.20 -11.44 1.05
N GLN A 8 11.41 -11.38 1.60
CA GLN A 8 11.99 -10.14 2.13
C GLN A 8 12.08 -9.05 1.06
N LEU A 9 12.52 -9.40 -0.16
CA LEU A 9 12.65 -8.45 -1.26
C LEU A 9 11.33 -7.77 -1.58
N ILE A 10 10.24 -8.55 -1.66
CA ILE A 10 8.90 -8.00 -1.90
C ILE A 10 8.46 -7.06 -0.77
N ARG A 11 8.76 -7.40 0.50
CA ARG A 11 8.44 -6.50 1.63
C ARG A 11 9.15 -5.16 1.49
N ASN A 12 10.45 -5.18 1.20
CA ASN A 12 11.26 -3.97 1.07
C ASN A 12 10.76 -3.10 -0.09
N ASP A 13 10.73 -3.66 -1.31
CA ASP A 13 10.36 -2.92 -2.51
C ASP A 13 8.90 -2.43 -2.48
N SER A 14 8.00 -3.13 -1.76
CA SER A 14 6.59 -2.73 -1.63
C SER A 14 6.41 -1.49 -0.71
N LEU A 15 7.34 -1.27 0.22
CA LEU A 15 7.31 -0.19 1.20
C LEU A 15 8.24 0.98 0.86
N ASP A 16 9.16 0.80 -0.08
CA ASP A 16 9.97 1.89 -0.62
C ASP A 16 9.06 3.04 -1.08
N LYS A 17 9.36 4.25 -0.61
CA LYS A 17 8.61 5.46 -1.01
C LYS A 17 8.90 5.83 -2.45
N GLN A 18 10.14 5.61 -2.87
CA GLN A 18 10.65 5.80 -4.22
C GLN A 18 11.94 5.00 -4.41
N LYS A 19 12.31 4.72 -5.66
CA LYS A 19 13.55 4.05 -6.03
C LYS A 19 14.06 4.63 -7.34
N ILE A 20 15.35 4.96 -7.40
CA ILE A 20 16.01 5.37 -8.65
C ILE A 20 16.85 4.19 -9.14
N ILE A 21 16.65 3.80 -10.40
CA ILE A 21 17.33 2.68 -11.04
C ILE A 21 18.15 3.20 -12.22
N ASN A 22 19.45 2.92 -12.22
CA ASN A 22 20.33 3.19 -13.35
C ASN A 22 20.11 2.10 -14.42
N ILE A 23 19.75 2.50 -15.65
CA ILE A 23 19.47 1.59 -16.77
C ILE A 23 20.53 1.67 -17.87
N GLY A 24 21.72 2.18 -17.55
CA GLY A 24 22.83 2.39 -18.50
C GLY A 24 22.64 3.61 -19.41
N ARG A 25 21.45 3.79 -19.99
CA ARG A 25 21.09 4.95 -20.84
C ARG A 25 20.51 6.14 -20.07
N GLY A 26 20.53 6.08 -18.74
CA GLY A 26 19.96 7.09 -17.86
C GLY A 26 19.46 6.49 -16.55
N GLN A 27 18.61 7.27 -15.87
CA GLN A 27 17.99 6.89 -14.60
C GLN A 27 16.47 6.84 -14.74
N LEU A 28 15.85 5.81 -14.16
CA LEU A 28 14.40 5.73 -14.00
C LEU A 28 14.03 5.93 -12.53
N GLN A 29 13.13 6.87 -12.28
CA GLN A 29 12.56 7.09 -10.96
C GLN A 29 11.21 6.39 -10.85
N TYR A 30 11.12 5.45 -9.92
CA TYR A 30 9.89 4.80 -9.51
C TYR A 30 9.40 5.45 -8.22
N ILE A 31 8.14 5.87 -8.19
CA ILE A 31 7.49 6.46 -7.02
C ILE A 31 6.36 5.54 -6.58
N ASN A 32 6.25 5.29 -5.29
CA ASN A 32 5.17 4.46 -4.76
C ASN A 32 3.81 5.12 -5.07
N SER A 33 2.95 4.38 -5.79
CA SER A 33 1.61 4.82 -6.14
C SER A 33 0.68 4.87 -4.93
N ASN A 34 1.00 4.12 -3.88
CA ASN A 34 0.25 4.14 -2.64
C ASN A 34 0.69 5.33 -1.76
N ARG A 35 -0.14 6.37 -1.78
CA ARG A 35 0.08 7.60 -1.00
C ARG A 35 0.14 7.36 0.51
N LEU A 36 -0.52 6.32 1.02
CA LEU A 36 -0.47 5.97 2.45
C LEU A 36 0.94 5.54 2.88
N ILE A 37 1.65 4.78 2.03
CA ILE A 37 3.04 4.41 2.25
C ILE A 37 3.97 5.59 1.98
N ARG A 38 3.78 6.25 0.83
CA ARG A 38 4.65 7.35 0.39
C ARG A 38 4.75 8.46 1.44
N TYR A 39 3.65 8.79 2.09
CA TYR A 39 3.58 9.81 3.15
C TYR A 39 3.68 9.26 4.58
N GLY A 40 3.92 7.95 4.74
CA GLY A 40 4.10 7.33 6.07
C GLY A 40 2.85 7.40 6.95
N GLN A 41 1.66 7.37 6.37
CA GLN A 41 0.39 7.48 7.11
C GLN A 41 -0.02 6.16 7.77
N VAL A 42 0.55 5.04 7.32
CA VAL A 42 0.24 3.71 7.83
C VAL A 42 1.50 2.85 7.90
N ASN A 43 1.54 1.92 8.85
CA ASN A 43 2.54 0.86 8.88
C ASN A 43 1.99 -0.39 8.19
N ALA A 44 2.74 -0.97 7.26
CA ALA A 44 2.34 -2.14 6.48
C ALA A 44 3.57 -3.00 6.17
N THR A 45 3.34 -4.25 5.76
CA THR A 45 4.44 -5.14 5.34
C THR A 45 4.47 -5.45 3.85
N VAL A 46 3.30 -5.41 3.18
CA VAL A 46 3.15 -5.56 1.73
C VAL A 46 1.89 -4.81 1.31
N GLN A 47 1.92 -4.19 0.13
CA GLN A 47 0.77 -3.53 -0.47
C GLN A 47 0.82 -3.54 -2.00
N LYS A 48 -0.33 -3.26 -2.61
CA LYS A 48 -0.45 -2.97 -4.04
C LYS A 48 -1.65 -2.06 -4.30
N THR A 49 -1.52 -1.18 -5.29
CA THR A 49 -2.64 -0.45 -5.91
C THR A 49 -2.91 -0.98 -7.33
N GLY A 50 -4.14 -0.87 -7.80
CA GLY A 50 -4.54 -1.23 -9.17
C GLY A 50 -5.64 -0.31 -9.69
N PHE A 51 -5.68 -0.12 -11.00
CA PHE A 51 -6.75 0.60 -11.68
C PHE A 51 -6.97 0.00 -13.06
N ILE A 52 -8.23 -0.25 -13.39
CA ILE A 52 -8.74 -0.46 -14.76
C ILE A 52 -10.14 0.16 -14.81
N ASN A 53 -10.60 0.52 -16.00
CA ASN A 53 -11.86 1.24 -16.20
C ASN A 53 -13.06 0.48 -15.61
N GLU A 54 -13.06 -0.85 -15.71
CA GLU A 54 -14.16 -1.73 -15.31
C GLU A 54 -14.22 -1.96 -13.79
N SER A 55 -13.11 -1.75 -13.07
CA SER A 55 -13.01 -2.06 -11.64
C SER A 55 -12.73 -0.84 -10.77
N GLY A 56 -12.54 0.34 -11.37
CA GLY A 56 -12.11 1.54 -10.66
C GLY A 56 -10.75 1.37 -9.98
N HIS A 57 -10.54 2.13 -8.91
CA HIS A 57 -9.32 2.14 -8.12
C HIS A 57 -9.39 1.14 -6.96
N ASN A 58 -8.45 0.20 -6.98
CA ASN A 58 -8.33 -0.87 -6.02
C ASN A 58 -7.03 -0.75 -5.23
N MET A 59 -7.06 -1.22 -4.00
CA MET A 59 -5.88 -1.24 -3.14
C MET A 59 -5.96 -2.41 -2.16
N VAL A 60 -4.82 -3.03 -1.91
CA VAL A 60 -4.68 -4.05 -0.87
C VAL A 60 -3.43 -3.78 -0.05
N LEU A 61 -3.53 -3.90 1.27
CA LEU A 61 -2.39 -3.76 2.18
C LEU A 61 -2.45 -4.80 3.30
N ARG A 62 -1.30 -5.24 3.78
CA ARG A 62 -1.16 -5.93 5.08
C ARG A 62 -0.66 -4.91 6.10
N LEU A 63 -1.60 -4.27 6.79
CA LEU A 63 -1.36 -3.27 7.82
C LEU A 63 -0.85 -3.93 9.12
N LEU A 64 0.03 -3.25 9.84
CA LEU A 64 0.43 -3.59 11.20
C LEU A 64 -0.30 -2.65 12.17
N VAL A 65 -1.40 -3.13 12.75
CA VAL A 65 -2.17 -2.40 13.77
C VAL A 65 -1.38 -2.45 15.08
N HIS A 66 -1.19 -1.29 15.71
CA HIS A 66 -0.29 -1.11 16.86
C HIS A 66 1.09 -1.77 16.68
N ASP A 67 1.64 -1.72 15.47
CA ASP A 67 2.95 -2.28 15.09
C ASP A 67 3.13 -3.79 15.31
N ARG A 68 2.08 -4.51 15.72
CA ARG A 68 2.18 -5.91 16.14
C ARG A 68 1.15 -6.82 15.48
N ARG A 69 -0.05 -6.32 15.21
CA ARG A 69 -1.16 -7.14 14.74
C ARG A 69 -1.37 -6.99 13.23
N PRO A 70 -1.04 -8.01 12.42
CA PRO A 70 -1.18 -7.91 10.97
C PRO A 70 -2.64 -8.09 10.54
N VAL A 71 -3.18 -7.10 9.82
CA VAL A 71 -4.53 -7.13 9.22
C VAL A 71 -4.42 -6.90 7.72
N ILE A 72 -5.08 -7.75 6.93
CA ILE A 72 -5.15 -7.56 5.48
C ILE A 72 -6.42 -6.78 5.16
N VAL A 73 -6.26 -5.63 4.53
CA VAL A 73 -7.35 -4.77 4.08
C VAL A 73 -7.36 -4.76 2.56
N THR A 74 -8.52 -5.03 1.97
CA THR A 74 -8.75 -4.97 0.52
C THR A 74 -9.87 -3.98 0.25
N MET A 75 -9.61 -2.98 -0.58
CA MET A 75 -10.56 -1.97 -1.03
C MET A 75 -10.71 -2.11 -2.54
N LEU A 76 -11.95 -2.20 -3.01
CA LEU A 76 -12.28 -2.41 -4.41
C LEU A 76 -13.28 -1.36 -4.89
N GLY A 77 -13.21 -0.99 -6.18
CA GLY A 77 -14.29 -0.24 -6.83
C GLY A 77 -14.35 1.25 -6.55
N SER A 78 -13.29 1.87 -6.02
CA SER A 78 -13.33 3.32 -5.79
C SER A 78 -13.36 4.08 -7.12
N GLY A 79 -14.31 5.01 -7.28
CA GLY A 79 -14.41 5.83 -8.50
C GLY A 79 -13.22 6.77 -8.73
N THR A 80 -12.42 7.06 -7.69
CA THR A 80 -11.22 7.89 -7.81
C THR A 80 -10.05 7.34 -7.00
N ALA A 81 -8.82 7.71 -7.39
CA ALA A 81 -7.62 7.39 -6.62
C ALA A 81 -7.60 8.06 -5.23
N ASP A 82 -8.30 9.18 -5.05
CA ASP A 82 -8.40 9.83 -3.74
C ASP A 82 -9.43 9.18 -2.82
N GLY A 83 -10.56 8.71 -3.37
CA GLY A 83 -11.52 7.90 -2.62
C GLY A 83 -10.86 6.68 -1.99
N SER A 84 -10.14 5.89 -2.79
CA SER A 84 -9.42 4.69 -2.32
C SER A 84 -8.40 5.03 -1.21
N ARG A 85 -7.73 6.18 -1.33
CA ARG A 85 -6.80 6.67 -0.30
C ARG A 85 -7.54 7.03 0.99
N LEU A 86 -8.62 7.80 0.90
CA LEU A 86 -9.40 8.24 2.06
C LEU A 86 -10.04 7.05 2.80
N ASP A 87 -10.53 6.05 2.06
CA ASP A 87 -11.02 4.81 2.64
C ASP A 87 -9.92 4.08 3.42
N GLY A 88 -8.71 4.00 2.86
CA GLY A 88 -7.56 3.44 3.54
C GLY A 88 -7.20 4.17 4.84
N VAL A 89 -7.27 5.51 4.85
CA VAL A 89 -7.08 6.32 6.08
C VAL A 89 -8.16 6.00 7.12
N ARG A 90 -9.43 5.97 6.71
CA ARG A 90 -10.57 5.69 7.61
C ARG A 90 -10.49 4.29 8.21
N ILE A 91 -10.18 3.29 7.40
CA ILE A 91 -10.04 1.91 7.86
C ILE A 91 -8.84 1.76 8.79
N ALA A 92 -7.68 2.34 8.45
CA ALA A 92 -6.51 2.30 9.34
C ALA A 92 -6.80 2.94 10.70
N LYS A 93 -7.49 4.09 10.72
CA LYS A 93 -7.94 4.74 11.95
C LYS A 93 -8.89 3.85 12.73
N TRP A 94 -9.92 3.30 12.08
CA TRP A 94 -10.89 2.42 12.73
C TRP A 94 -10.23 1.18 13.35
N LEU A 95 -9.30 0.53 12.62
CA LEU A 95 -8.56 -0.62 13.12
C LEU A 95 -7.73 -0.26 14.36
N ASN A 96 -7.00 0.86 14.34
CA ASN A 96 -6.21 1.33 15.49
C ASN A 96 -7.08 1.76 16.69
N CYS A 97 -8.35 2.09 16.50
CA CYS A 97 -9.26 2.39 17.60
C CYS A 97 -10.01 1.15 18.13
N SER A 98 -10.21 0.14 17.29
CA SER A 98 -11.10 -0.99 17.60
C SER A 98 -10.36 -2.26 18.00
N LEU A 99 -9.06 -2.37 17.67
CA LEU A 99 -8.28 -3.58 17.87
C LEU A 99 -7.10 -3.28 18.78
N ASN A 100 -7.20 -3.69 20.05
CA ASN A 100 -6.12 -3.54 21.03
C ASN A 100 -4.87 -4.33 20.64
#